data_AF-A0A0J6SZP3-F1
#
_entry.id   AF-A0A0J6SZP3-F1
#
_cell.length_a   1.000
_cell.length_b   1.000
_cell.length_c   1.000
_cell.angle_alpha   90.00
_cell.angle_beta   90.00
_cell.angle_gamma   90.00
#
_symmetry.space_group_name_H-M   'P 1'
#
loop_
_entity.id
_entity.type
_entity.pdbx_description
1 polymer ?
#
loop_
_entity_poly.entity_id
_entity_poly.type
_entity_poly.pdbx_seq_one_letter_code
_entity_poly.pdbx_strand_id
1 'polypeptide(L)'
;MTAGLETFAKVRALHDRASTPGEKAAAAGRMEALARSAGMTVAEAVSKLDGATVPPQPRSFFEDLFNSPEQKAWQAERDRERASRRAELLDVYGSQEAVFADTPREAAMRAACEPLITRRPITGGEIDTLDGWSGVFDGRSKLPDSVRDAVSGAWPLPRTVAEAWAEFDEAEALDTDRAVFFYEYSPEHWVEARRYVLEELLNTLPARSLNDLRARLSWFDYHNAREIHPDPAEERVRLATLRADIERMGARIRERDGNPTPPVEVSRSPDPASSPVQSGRPVDPPDAGNQPCEEGASRPAYPSRRTNAEKRRAVLDLLRSNADDPGNAVSDREIARRAGVSPQTVGNIRRALP
;
A
#
# COMPACT_ATOMS: atom_id res chain seq x y z
N MET A 1 -10.14 -2.73 56.26
CA MET A 1 -8.69 -2.64 56.56
C MET A 1 -7.79 -3.04 55.39
N THR A 2 -8.24 -3.89 54.46
CA THR A 2 -7.46 -4.34 53.28
C THR A 2 -7.21 -3.26 52.20
N ALA A 3 -8.19 -2.39 51.94
CA ALA A 3 -8.09 -1.34 50.90
C ALA A 3 -6.94 -0.31 51.13
N GLY A 4 -6.52 -0.10 52.39
CA GLY A 4 -5.42 0.81 52.73
C GLY A 4 -4.05 0.23 52.38
N LEU A 5 -3.84 -1.08 52.58
CA LEU A 5 -2.58 -1.75 52.28
C LEU A 5 -2.34 -1.89 50.78
N GLU A 6 -3.38 -2.12 49.97
CA GLU A 6 -3.26 -2.14 48.51
C GLU A 6 -2.82 -0.79 47.93
N THR A 7 -3.39 0.30 48.47
CA THR A 7 -3.01 1.66 48.05
C THR A 7 -1.58 1.97 48.49
N PHE A 8 -1.19 1.58 49.69
CA PHE A 8 0.19 1.70 50.17
C PHE A 8 1.18 0.90 49.30
N ALA A 9 0.82 -0.32 48.89
CA ALA A 9 1.63 -1.16 48.00
C ALA A 9 1.92 -0.47 46.65
N LYS A 10 0.89 0.16 46.06
CA LYS A 10 1.03 0.91 44.80
C LYS A 10 1.95 2.12 44.96
N VAL A 11 1.83 2.86 46.05
CA VAL A 11 2.69 4.03 46.31
C VAL A 11 4.13 3.59 46.60
N ARG A 12 4.35 2.48 47.30
CA ARG A 12 5.68 1.89 47.49
C ARG A 12 6.31 1.48 46.15
N ALA A 13 5.55 0.80 45.28
CA ALA A 13 6.04 0.45 43.94
C ALA A 13 6.42 1.69 43.11
N LEU A 14 5.69 2.81 43.26
CA LEU A 14 6.05 4.09 42.64
C LEU A 14 7.31 4.70 43.27
N HIS A 15 7.44 4.66 44.60
CA HIS A 15 8.63 5.11 45.31
C HIS A 15 9.89 4.36 44.85
N ASP A 16 9.79 3.03 44.71
CA ASP A 16 10.92 2.17 44.35
C ASP A 16 11.32 2.31 42.88
N ARG A 17 10.36 2.62 41.98
CA ARG A 17 10.62 2.88 40.55
C ARG A 17 11.02 4.32 40.24
N ALA A 18 10.76 5.26 41.14
CA ALA A 18 11.06 6.68 40.92
C ALA A 18 12.56 6.90 40.73
N SER A 19 12.91 7.69 39.72
CA SER A 19 14.31 7.97 39.34
C SER A 19 14.80 9.31 39.91
N THR A 20 13.88 10.22 40.23
CA THR A 20 14.22 11.57 40.72
C THR A 20 14.06 11.69 42.24
N PRO A 21 14.90 12.50 42.92
CA PRO A 21 14.78 12.74 44.36
C PRO A 21 13.42 13.33 44.78
N GLY A 22 12.83 14.19 43.94
CA GLY A 22 11.54 14.83 44.22
C GLY A 22 10.36 13.86 44.20
N GLU A 23 10.32 12.95 43.23
CA GLU A 23 9.30 11.89 43.17
C GLU A 23 9.41 10.92 44.35
N LYS A 24 10.64 10.56 44.74
CA LYS A 24 10.87 9.73 45.94
C LYS A 24 10.36 10.40 47.20
N ALA A 25 10.68 11.68 47.41
CA ALA A 25 10.21 12.43 48.57
C ALA A 25 8.68 12.56 48.61
N ALA A 26 8.05 12.83 47.46
CA ALA A 26 6.59 12.91 47.36
C ALA A 26 5.91 11.55 47.62
N ALA A 27 6.48 10.45 47.10
CA ALA A 27 5.98 9.11 47.33
C ALA A 27 6.16 8.68 48.81
N ALA A 28 7.29 9.01 49.42
CA ALA A 28 7.54 8.77 50.85
C ALA A 28 6.53 9.50 51.74
N GLY A 29 6.26 10.79 51.46
CA GLY A 29 5.24 11.56 52.19
C GLY A 29 3.82 10.97 52.05
N ARG A 30 3.48 10.42 50.87
CA ARG A 30 2.22 9.69 50.67
C ARG A 30 2.18 8.36 51.42
N MET A 31 3.28 7.60 51.45
CA MET A 31 3.38 6.37 52.23
C MET A 31 3.14 6.64 53.72
N GLU A 32 3.74 7.70 54.27
CA GLU A 32 3.51 8.11 55.66
C GLU A 32 2.05 8.46 55.96
N ALA A 33 1.41 9.24 55.08
CA ALA A 33 0.00 9.61 55.25
C ALA A 33 -0.92 8.38 55.21
N LEU A 34 -0.65 7.42 54.32
CA LEU A 34 -1.41 6.17 54.19
C LEU A 34 -1.19 5.22 55.36
N ALA A 35 0.04 5.09 55.86
CA ALA A 35 0.31 4.30 57.06
C ALA A 35 -0.42 4.90 58.28
N ARG A 36 -0.29 6.23 58.46
CA ARG A 36 -0.91 6.94 59.59
C ARG A 36 -2.44 6.84 59.57
N SER A 37 -3.08 6.99 58.40
CA SER A 37 -4.53 6.86 58.28
C SER A 37 -5.03 5.44 58.57
N ALA A 38 -4.17 4.43 58.42
CA ALA A 38 -4.45 3.06 58.77
C ALA A 38 -4.02 2.68 60.20
N GLY A 39 -3.62 3.66 61.03
CA GLY A 39 -3.23 3.45 62.42
C GLY A 39 -1.92 2.66 62.59
N MET A 40 -1.03 2.72 61.60
CA MET A 40 0.25 2.01 61.60
C MET A 40 1.42 2.94 61.24
N THR A 41 2.63 2.53 61.57
CA THR A 41 3.86 3.15 61.07
C THR A 41 4.16 2.66 59.65
N VAL A 42 4.98 3.40 58.90
CA VAL A 42 5.44 2.99 57.57
C VAL A 42 6.16 1.64 57.63
N ALA A 43 6.97 1.41 58.66
CA ALA A 43 7.69 0.14 58.86
C ALA A 43 6.73 -1.04 59.11
N GLU A 44 5.67 -0.84 59.90
CA GLU A 44 4.63 -1.87 60.11
C GLU A 44 3.82 -2.13 58.84
N ALA A 45 3.52 -1.08 58.05
CA ALA A 45 2.83 -1.20 56.77
C ALA A 45 3.67 -2.00 55.76
N VAL A 46 4.98 -1.71 55.68
CA VAL A 46 5.96 -2.43 54.86
C VAL A 46 6.09 -3.88 55.30
N SER A 47 6.25 -4.14 56.61
CA SER A 47 6.35 -5.50 57.17
C SER A 47 5.10 -6.34 56.90
N LYS A 48 3.90 -5.76 57.04
CA LYS A 48 2.64 -6.43 56.68
C LYS A 48 2.52 -6.72 55.18
N LEU A 49 3.11 -5.87 54.34
CA LEU A 49 3.16 -6.07 52.89
C LEU A 49 4.14 -7.17 52.49
N ASP A 50 5.32 -7.20 53.12
CA ASP A 50 6.36 -8.19 52.84
C ASP A 50 6.00 -9.58 53.41
N GLY A 51 5.22 -9.62 54.50
CA GLY A 51 4.67 -10.84 55.07
C GLY A 51 3.41 -11.38 54.36
N ALA A 52 2.76 -10.58 53.53
CA ALA A 52 1.64 -11.03 52.70
C ALA A 52 2.21 -11.73 51.46
N THR A 53 2.07 -13.04 51.38
CA THR A 53 2.35 -13.80 50.15
C THR A 53 1.39 -13.30 49.08
N VAL A 54 1.84 -12.36 48.24
CA VAL A 54 1.02 -11.84 47.14
C VAL A 54 0.75 -13.04 46.24
N PRO A 55 -0.51 -13.50 46.10
CA PRO A 55 -0.82 -14.54 45.13
C PRO A 55 -0.36 -14.04 43.76
N PRO A 56 0.21 -14.92 42.91
CA PRO A 56 0.70 -14.51 41.60
C PRO A 56 -0.41 -13.72 40.92
N GLN A 57 -0.09 -12.51 40.44
CA GLN A 57 -1.10 -11.70 39.76
C GLN A 57 -1.72 -12.56 38.66
N PRO A 58 -3.06 -12.57 38.53
CA PRO A 58 -3.69 -13.28 37.44
C PRO A 58 -3.08 -12.74 36.15
N ARG A 59 -2.55 -13.63 35.30
CA ARG A 59 -2.03 -13.26 33.97
C ARG A 59 -3.06 -12.37 33.31
N SER A 60 -2.60 -11.23 32.82
CA SER A 60 -3.49 -10.28 32.16
C SER A 60 -4.16 -11.01 31.00
N PHE A 61 -5.49 -11.03 30.96
CA PHE A 61 -6.25 -11.58 29.83
C PHE A 61 -5.74 -11.06 28.49
N PHE A 62 -5.23 -9.82 28.45
CA PHE A 62 -4.61 -9.22 27.27
C PHE A 62 -3.26 -9.84 26.92
N GLU A 63 -2.44 -10.25 27.89
CA GLU A 63 -1.18 -10.95 27.60
C GLU A 63 -1.44 -12.29 26.92
N ASP A 64 -2.43 -13.06 27.38
CA ASP A 64 -2.80 -14.34 26.76
C ASP A 64 -3.44 -14.13 25.37
N LEU A 65 -4.18 -13.03 25.19
CA LEU A 65 -4.82 -12.69 23.91
C LEU A 65 -3.82 -12.19 22.84
N PHE A 66 -2.76 -11.46 23.23
CA PHE A 66 -1.77 -10.87 22.31
C PHE A 66 -0.47 -11.69 22.17
N ASN A 67 -0.29 -12.76 22.95
CA ASN A 67 0.87 -13.65 22.88
C ASN A 67 0.50 -15.10 22.59
N SER A 68 -0.65 -15.33 21.96
CA SER A 68 -1.06 -16.68 21.61
C SER A 68 -0.02 -17.33 20.68
N PRO A 69 0.20 -18.66 20.78
CA PRO A 69 1.11 -19.36 19.86
C PRO A 69 0.76 -19.14 18.38
N GLU A 70 -0.53 -19.00 18.07
CA GLU A 70 -1.01 -18.72 16.71
C GLU A 70 -0.58 -17.34 16.21
N GLN A 71 -0.70 -16.30 17.03
CA GLN A 71 -0.26 -14.95 16.66
C GLN A 71 1.25 -14.87 16.49
N LYS A 72 2.01 -15.52 17.38
CA LYS A 72 3.46 -15.62 17.25
C LYS A 72 3.87 -16.35 15.96
N ALA A 73 3.19 -17.44 15.62
CA ALA A 73 3.42 -18.16 14.38
C ALA A 73 3.09 -17.30 13.14
N TRP A 74 1.97 -16.56 13.18
CA TRP A 74 1.60 -15.62 12.12
C TRP A 74 2.60 -14.48 11.97
N GLN A 75 3.06 -13.90 13.07
CA GLN A 75 4.09 -12.86 13.06
C GLN A 75 5.41 -13.40 12.50
N ALA A 76 5.82 -14.60 12.92
CA ALA A 76 7.02 -15.26 12.42
C ALA A 76 6.94 -15.61 10.92
N GLU A 77 5.76 -15.96 10.40
CA GLU A 77 5.55 -16.12 8.95
C GLU A 77 5.68 -14.78 8.21
N ARG A 78 5.02 -13.73 8.68
CA ARG A 78 5.12 -12.38 8.08
C ARG A 78 6.54 -11.85 8.10
N ASP A 79 7.28 -12.09 9.18
CA ASP A 79 8.68 -11.68 9.31
C ASP A 79 9.58 -12.49 8.37
N ARG A 80 9.29 -13.78 8.14
CA ARG A 80 9.98 -14.61 7.13
C ARG A 80 9.69 -14.13 5.71
N GLU A 81 8.44 -13.90 5.36
CA GLU A 81 8.04 -13.36 4.05
C GLU A 81 8.70 -11.99 3.80
N ARG A 82 8.67 -11.10 4.80
CA ARG A 82 9.32 -9.78 4.71
C ARG A 82 10.84 -9.90 4.60
N ALA A 83 11.47 -10.83 5.33
CA ALA A 83 12.90 -11.08 5.22
C ALA A 83 13.29 -11.60 3.83
N SER A 84 12.51 -12.52 3.26
CA SER A 84 12.70 -12.99 1.88
C SER A 84 12.57 -11.84 0.89
N ARG A 85 11.52 -11.02 1.01
CA ARG A 85 11.32 -9.87 0.14
C ARG A 85 12.44 -8.84 0.26
N ARG A 86 12.95 -8.57 1.47
CA ARG A 86 14.13 -7.71 1.66
C ARG A 86 15.35 -8.25 0.94
N ALA A 87 15.61 -9.55 1.01
CA ALA A 87 16.75 -10.16 0.33
C ALA A 87 16.64 -9.97 -1.19
N GLU A 88 15.47 -10.24 -1.78
CA GLU A 88 15.22 -9.99 -3.21
C GLU A 88 15.47 -8.53 -3.59
N LEU A 89 15.01 -7.58 -2.77
CA LEU A 89 15.18 -6.15 -3.04
C LEU A 89 16.64 -5.71 -2.90
N LEU A 90 17.39 -6.29 -1.97
CA LEU A 90 18.83 -6.03 -1.86
C LEU A 90 19.58 -6.55 -3.08
N ASP A 91 19.17 -7.67 -3.68
CA ASP A 91 19.75 -8.16 -4.93
C ASP A 91 19.44 -7.23 -6.13
N VAL A 92 18.24 -6.64 -6.15
CA VAL A 92 17.78 -5.74 -7.23
C VAL A 92 18.44 -4.36 -7.13
N TYR A 93 18.46 -3.76 -5.94
CA TYR A 93 18.93 -2.38 -5.72
C TYR A 93 20.38 -2.30 -5.26
N GLY A 94 20.98 -3.41 -4.82
CA GLY A 94 22.34 -3.50 -4.32
C GLY A 94 22.52 -3.12 -2.85
N SER A 95 21.71 -2.19 -2.32
CA SER A 95 21.72 -1.85 -0.90
C SER A 95 20.38 -1.28 -0.43
N GLN A 96 20.19 -1.23 0.89
CA GLN A 96 19.00 -0.59 1.46
C GLN A 96 19.02 0.92 1.16
N GLU A 97 20.18 1.57 1.25
CA GLU A 97 20.33 3.00 0.93
C GLU A 97 19.92 3.29 -0.52
N ALA A 98 20.22 2.39 -1.47
CA ALA A 98 19.82 2.53 -2.86
C ALA A 98 18.31 2.43 -3.09
N VAL A 99 17.57 1.68 -2.25
CA VAL A 99 16.09 1.62 -2.28
C VAL A 99 15.47 2.96 -1.84
N PHE A 100 16.10 3.62 -0.86
CA PHE A 100 15.64 4.91 -0.33
C PHE A 100 16.24 6.11 -1.05
N ALA A 101 17.23 5.90 -1.93
CA ALA A 101 17.78 6.97 -2.73
C ALA A 101 16.70 7.55 -3.65
N ASP A 102 16.80 8.85 -3.85
CA ASP A 102 15.91 9.54 -4.77
C ASP A 102 16.12 9.09 -6.20
N THR A 103 15.01 8.82 -6.87
CA THR A 103 15.00 8.78 -8.33
C THR A 103 15.30 10.18 -8.89
N PRO A 104 15.77 10.30 -10.14
CA PRO A 104 15.94 11.60 -10.79
C PRO A 104 14.67 12.47 -10.80
N ARG A 105 13.50 11.81 -10.87
CA ARG A 105 12.18 12.46 -10.79
C ARG A 105 11.93 13.05 -9.40
N GLU A 106 12.14 12.26 -8.35
CA GLU A 106 11.98 12.70 -6.96
C GLU A 106 12.95 13.83 -6.61
N ALA A 107 14.21 13.73 -7.06
CA ALA A 107 15.21 14.76 -6.84
C ALA A 107 14.84 16.10 -7.51
N ALA A 108 14.32 16.05 -8.75
CA ALA A 108 13.84 17.25 -9.45
C ALA A 108 12.65 17.88 -8.74
N MET A 109 11.70 17.07 -8.26
CA MET A 109 10.53 17.56 -7.51
C MET A 109 10.92 18.16 -6.16
N ARG A 110 11.85 17.54 -5.42
CA ARG A 110 12.40 18.13 -4.20
C ARG A 110 12.99 19.50 -4.49
N ALA A 111 13.86 19.61 -5.51
CA ALA A 111 14.51 20.87 -5.84
C ALA A 111 13.51 21.97 -6.22
N ALA A 112 12.43 21.62 -6.92
CA ALA A 112 11.37 22.57 -7.27
C ALA A 112 10.50 22.98 -6.07
N CYS A 113 10.26 22.06 -5.12
CA CYS A 113 9.45 22.32 -3.94
C CYS A 113 10.23 22.93 -2.76
N GLU A 114 11.56 22.88 -2.78
CA GLU A 114 12.43 23.42 -1.71
C GLU A 114 12.02 24.83 -1.24
N PRO A 115 11.71 25.81 -2.12
CA PRO A 115 11.33 27.15 -1.69
C PRO A 115 9.95 27.23 -1.02
N LEU A 116 9.14 26.18 -1.13
CA LEU A 116 7.79 26.09 -0.56
C LEU A 116 7.79 25.36 0.80
N ILE A 117 8.92 24.76 1.20
CA ILE A 117 9.01 24.01 2.45
C ILE A 117 8.90 24.97 3.65
N THR A 118 7.90 24.74 4.48
CA THR A 118 7.67 25.48 5.73
C THR A 118 7.60 24.50 6.89
N ARG A 119 8.42 24.72 7.94
CA ARG A 119 8.37 23.94 9.18
C ARG A 119 7.25 24.41 10.09
N ARG A 120 6.46 23.46 10.57
CA ARG A 120 5.36 23.69 11.51
C ARG A 120 5.57 22.87 12.78
N PRO A 121 5.43 23.46 13.98
CA PRO A 121 5.49 22.71 15.23
C PRO A 121 4.24 21.82 15.39
N ILE A 122 4.45 20.59 15.86
CA ILE A 122 3.40 19.64 16.24
C ILE A 122 3.66 19.12 17.67
N THR A 123 2.67 18.47 18.27
CA THR A 123 2.87 17.84 19.59
C THR A 123 3.94 16.74 19.47
N GLY A 124 5.11 16.99 20.06
CA GLY A 124 6.22 16.04 20.06
C GLY A 124 7.24 16.21 18.93
N GLY A 125 7.17 17.29 18.13
CA GLY A 125 8.17 17.53 17.08
C GLY A 125 7.86 18.70 16.14
N GLU A 126 8.45 18.65 14.96
CA GLU A 126 8.17 19.54 13.83
C GLU A 126 7.84 18.68 12.61
N ILE A 127 7.00 19.22 11.72
CA ILE A 127 6.69 18.62 10.42
C ILE A 127 6.97 19.65 9.32
N ASP A 128 7.54 19.19 8.22
CA ASP A 128 7.66 20.00 7.00
C ASP A 128 6.30 20.04 6.29
N THR A 129 5.96 21.17 5.69
CA THR A 129 4.75 21.36 4.88
C THR A 129 5.15 22.03 3.57
N LEU A 130 4.38 21.84 2.50
CA LEU A 130 4.59 22.54 1.23
C LEU A 130 3.54 23.64 1.09
N ASP A 131 3.95 24.89 1.27
CA ASP A 131 3.03 26.05 1.28
C ASP A 131 1.83 25.84 2.23
N GLY A 132 2.11 25.32 3.43
CA GLY A 132 1.12 25.00 4.46
C GLY A 132 0.36 23.68 4.26
N TRP A 133 0.57 22.96 3.16
CA TRP A 133 -0.05 21.66 2.90
C TRP A 133 0.78 20.51 3.48
N SER A 134 0.13 19.63 4.24
CA SER A 134 0.75 18.54 5.02
C SER A 134 0.57 17.15 4.42
N GLY A 135 0.48 17.06 3.08
CA GLY A 135 0.37 15.77 2.39
C GLY A 135 -0.95 15.04 2.68
N VAL A 136 -0.83 13.79 3.10
CA VAL A 136 -1.96 12.90 3.49
C VAL A 136 -2.93 13.54 4.48
N PHE A 137 -2.46 14.38 5.42
CA PHE A 137 -3.34 14.94 6.45
C PHE A 137 -4.33 15.98 5.91
N ASP A 138 -3.93 16.73 4.88
CA ASP A 138 -4.80 17.72 4.22
C ASP A 138 -5.57 17.14 3.03
N GLY A 139 -4.99 16.13 2.38
CA GLY A 139 -5.57 15.47 1.22
C GLY A 139 -5.49 16.30 -0.06
N ARG A 140 -5.97 15.70 -1.15
CA ARG A 140 -5.88 16.25 -2.52
C ARG A 140 -6.66 17.54 -2.73
N SER A 141 -7.82 17.69 -2.09
CA SER A 141 -8.72 18.85 -2.28
C SER A 141 -8.14 20.17 -1.75
N LYS A 142 -7.08 20.10 -0.95
CA LYS A 142 -6.37 21.26 -0.40
C LYS A 142 -4.96 21.44 -0.96
N LEU A 143 -4.58 20.69 -2.00
CA LEU A 143 -3.27 20.84 -2.63
C LEU A 143 -3.15 22.25 -3.22
N PRO A 144 -2.20 23.09 -2.76
CA PRO A 144 -2.04 24.45 -3.26
C PRO A 144 -1.60 24.49 -4.72
N ASP A 145 -2.05 25.50 -5.45
CA ASP A 145 -1.66 25.70 -6.87
C ASP A 145 -0.14 25.89 -7.01
N SER A 146 0.50 26.58 -6.07
CA SER A 146 1.96 26.76 -6.01
C SER A 146 2.71 25.42 -6.00
N VAL A 147 2.26 24.47 -5.18
CA VAL A 147 2.84 23.14 -5.06
C VAL A 147 2.56 22.32 -6.31
N ARG A 148 1.33 22.37 -6.83
CA ARG A 148 0.92 21.71 -8.07
C ARG A 148 1.77 22.18 -9.26
N ASP A 149 1.98 23.49 -9.39
CA ASP A 149 2.79 24.09 -10.44
C ASP A 149 4.26 23.68 -10.30
N ALA A 150 4.81 23.68 -9.08
CA ALA A 150 6.17 23.24 -8.82
C ALA A 150 6.41 21.78 -9.25
N VAL A 151 5.58 20.82 -8.82
CA VAL A 151 5.76 19.40 -9.17
C VAL A 151 5.44 19.10 -10.64
N SER A 152 4.56 19.89 -11.26
CA SER A 152 4.25 19.77 -12.70
C SER A 152 5.36 20.33 -13.58
N GLY A 153 6.03 21.39 -13.13
CA GLY A 153 7.17 22.00 -13.82
C GLY A 153 8.50 21.27 -13.61
N ALA A 154 8.65 20.57 -12.48
CA ALA A 154 9.87 19.85 -12.12
C ALA A 154 10.22 18.68 -13.05
N TRP A 155 9.19 17.99 -13.54
CA TRP A 155 9.34 16.82 -14.41
C TRP A 155 8.23 16.81 -15.47
N PRO A 156 8.53 16.51 -16.76
CA PRO A 156 7.54 16.52 -17.82
C PRO A 156 6.28 15.73 -17.45
N LEU A 157 5.11 16.33 -17.66
CA LEU A 157 3.85 15.65 -17.42
C LEU A 157 3.58 14.58 -18.51
N PRO A 158 3.04 13.42 -18.11
CA PRO A 158 2.50 12.45 -19.05
C PRO A 158 1.48 13.08 -20.00
N ARG A 159 1.57 12.75 -21.29
CA ARG A 159 0.69 13.28 -22.34
C ARG A 159 -0.40 12.30 -22.74
N THR A 160 -0.31 11.07 -22.26
CA THR A 160 -1.23 9.96 -22.53
C THR A 160 -1.62 9.27 -21.23
N VAL A 161 -2.75 8.54 -21.26
CA VAL A 161 -3.22 7.78 -20.09
C VAL A 161 -2.23 6.65 -19.76
N ALA A 162 -1.66 6.01 -20.78
CA ALA A 162 -0.67 4.97 -20.60
C ALA A 162 0.62 5.48 -19.94
N GLU A 163 1.13 6.64 -20.35
CA GLU A 163 2.29 7.27 -19.68
C GLU A 163 1.97 7.65 -18.24
N ALA A 164 0.77 8.20 -17.97
CA ALA A 164 0.37 8.57 -16.61
C ALA A 164 0.26 7.36 -15.69
N TRP A 165 -0.29 6.26 -16.22
CA TRP A 165 -0.40 5.00 -15.49
C TRP A 165 0.98 4.39 -15.21
N ALA A 166 1.87 4.37 -16.20
CA ALA A 166 3.22 3.87 -16.02
C ALA A 166 3.99 4.67 -14.96
N GLU A 167 3.88 6.01 -14.97
CA GLU A 167 4.53 6.86 -13.96
C GLU A 167 3.99 6.58 -12.54
N PHE A 168 2.67 6.42 -12.42
CA PHE A 168 2.00 6.14 -11.14
C PHE A 168 2.36 4.75 -10.60
N ASP A 169 2.30 3.73 -11.45
CA ASP A 169 2.59 2.33 -11.11
C ASP A 169 4.06 2.14 -10.68
N GLU A 170 5.00 2.80 -11.36
CA GLU A 170 6.40 2.84 -10.96
C GLU A 170 6.59 3.45 -9.55
N ALA A 171 5.89 4.55 -9.26
CA ALA A 171 5.96 5.19 -7.95
C ALA A 171 5.34 4.33 -6.83
N GLU A 172 4.19 3.67 -7.08
CA GLU A 172 3.59 2.75 -6.11
C GLU A 172 4.45 1.49 -5.88
N ALA A 173 5.11 0.98 -6.91
CA ALA A 173 6.03 -0.15 -6.78
C ALA A 173 7.22 0.23 -5.89
N LEU A 174 7.83 1.40 -6.11
CA LEU A 174 8.94 1.89 -5.30
C LEU A 174 8.54 2.12 -3.84
N ASP A 175 7.37 2.71 -3.58
CA ASP A 175 6.84 2.88 -2.23
C ASP A 175 6.60 1.53 -1.54
N THR A 176 6.05 0.56 -2.27
CA THR A 176 5.84 -0.80 -1.76
C THR A 176 7.17 -1.45 -1.38
N ASP A 177 8.21 -1.26 -2.20
CA ASP A 177 9.54 -1.79 -1.93
C ASP A 177 10.21 -1.09 -0.74
N ARG A 178 10.07 0.24 -0.59
CA ARG A 178 10.53 0.99 0.58
C ARG A 178 9.79 0.55 1.86
N ALA A 179 8.48 0.29 1.77
CA ALA A 179 7.66 -0.16 2.89
C ALA A 179 8.03 -1.56 3.43
N VAL A 180 8.71 -2.37 2.62
CA VAL A 180 9.26 -3.68 3.06
C VAL A 180 10.37 -3.48 4.11
N PHE A 181 11.17 -2.42 3.97
CA PHE A 181 12.24 -2.08 4.91
C PHE A 181 11.73 -1.26 6.09
N PHE A 182 10.78 -0.35 5.87
CA PHE A 182 10.21 0.50 6.90
C PHE A 182 8.68 0.50 6.81
N TYR A 183 8.01 -0.19 7.74
CA TYR A 183 6.56 -0.45 7.62
C TYR A 183 5.68 0.81 7.74
N GLU A 184 6.21 1.89 8.33
CA GLU A 184 5.55 3.20 8.44
C GLU A 184 6.05 4.16 7.34
N TYR A 185 6.66 3.64 6.29
CA TYR A 185 7.10 4.47 5.18
C TYR A 185 5.92 5.21 4.58
N SER A 186 6.07 6.53 4.54
CA SER A 186 5.24 7.45 3.78
C SER A 186 6.13 8.13 2.75
N PRO A 187 5.66 8.29 1.50
CA PRO A 187 6.38 9.09 0.53
C PRO A 187 6.49 10.56 0.98
N GLU A 188 7.50 11.25 0.45
CA GLU A 188 7.71 12.67 0.71
C GLU A 188 6.58 13.53 0.11
N HIS A 189 6.30 14.70 0.70
CA HIS A 189 5.15 15.52 0.29
C HIS A 189 5.15 15.91 -1.20
N TRP A 190 6.31 16.15 -1.81
CA TRP A 190 6.38 16.47 -3.25
C TRP A 190 6.07 15.24 -4.13
N VAL A 191 6.36 14.03 -3.65
CA VAL A 191 5.99 12.78 -4.33
C VAL A 191 4.48 12.55 -4.24
N GLU A 192 3.88 12.79 -3.08
CA GLU A 192 2.43 12.74 -2.90
C GLU A 192 1.69 13.78 -3.76
N ALA A 193 2.21 15.01 -3.81
CA ALA A 193 1.64 16.06 -4.66
C ALA A 193 1.66 15.64 -6.14
N ARG A 194 2.77 15.07 -6.62
CA ARG A 194 2.85 14.54 -7.98
C ARG A 194 1.88 13.39 -8.20
N ARG A 195 1.72 12.49 -7.22
CA ARG A 195 0.74 11.40 -7.29
C ARG A 195 -0.67 11.94 -7.52
N TYR A 196 -1.08 12.99 -6.79
CA TYR A 196 -2.39 13.62 -7.01
C TYR A 196 -2.56 14.26 -8.39
N VAL A 197 -1.48 14.81 -8.97
CA VAL A 197 -1.51 15.29 -10.36
C VAL A 197 -1.70 14.12 -11.34
N LEU A 198 -1.00 13.00 -11.14
CA LEU A 198 -1.14 11.80 -11.97
C LEU A 198 -2.53 11.18 -11.88
N GLU A 199 -3.12 11.11 -10.69
CA GLU A 199 -4.50 10.65 -10.49
C GLU A 199 -5.51 11.51 -11.26
N GLU A 200 -5.31 12.83 -11.25
CA GLU A 200 -6.15 13.74 -12.03
C GLU A 200 -6.03 13.49 -13.54
N LEU A 201 -4.80 13.31 -14.04
CA LEU A 201 -4.55 12.96 -15.43
C LEU A 201 -5.19 11.62 -15.80
N LEU A 202 -5.05 10.60 -14.95
CA LEU A 202 -5.71 9.30 -15.14
C LEU A 202 -7.23 9.43 -15.17
N ASN A 203 -7.82 10.34 -14.40
CA ASN A 203 -9.26 10.57 -14.38
C ASN A 203 -9.78 11.38 -15.58
N THR A 204 -8.95 12.24 -16.19
CA THR A 204 -9.42 13.28 -17.14
C THR A 204 -8.80 13.21 -18.55
N LEU A 205 -7.59 12.69 -18.73
CA LEU A 205 -6.94 12.63 -20.05
C LEU A 205 -7.72 11.76 -21.03
N PRO A 206 -8.03 12.23 -22.25
CA PRO A 206 -8.71 11.40 -23.23
C PRO A 206 -7.79 10.29 -23.74
N ALA A 207 -8.29 9.06 -23.79
CA ALA A 207 -7.57 7.93 -24.40
C ALA A 207 -7.39 8.13 -25.91
N ARG A 208 -6.14 8.09 -26.36
CA ARG A 208 -5.74 8.25 -27.77
C ARG A 208 -5.36 6.93 -28.42
N SER A 209 -5.43 5.82 -27.69
CA SER A 209 -5.09 4.49 -28.20
C SER A 209 -5.81 3.40 -27.42
N LEU A 210 -5.81 2.15 -27.94
CA LEU A 210 -6.25 1.01 -27.15
C LEU A 210 -5.35 0.78 -25.92
N ASN A 211 -4.08 1.17 -26.00
CA ASN A 211 -3.17 1.11 -24.86
C ASN A 211 -3.60 2.05 -23.73
N ASP A 212 -4.01 3.28 -24.08
CA ASP A 212 -4.58 4.23 -23.11
C ASP A 212 -5.86 3.71 -22.45
N LEU A 213 -6.72 3.04 -23.23
CA LEU A 213 -7.94 2.45 -22.69
C LEU A 213 -7.63 1.30 -21.71
N ARG A 214 -6.63 0.47 -22.04
CA ARG A 214 -6.14 -0.57 -21.11
C ARG A 214 -5.57 0.03 -19.83
N ALA A 215 -4.74 1.08 -19.95
CA ALA A 215 -4.19 1.79 -18.80
C ALA A 215 -5.30 2.40 -17.92
N ARG A 216 -6.35 2.96 -18.53
CA ARG A 216 -7.53 3.44 -17.79
C ARG A 216 -8.23 2.30 -17.04
N LEU A 217 -8.35 1.11 -17.62
CA LEU A 217 -8.96 -0.03 -16.94
C LEU A 217 -8.06 -0.52 -15.77
N SER A 218 -6.74 -0.57 -15.96
CA SER A 218 -5.80 -0.87 -14.87
C SER A 218 -5.93 0.11 -13.70
N TRP A 219 -6.14 1.39 -14.00
CA TRP A 219 -6.41 2.40 -12.97
C TRP A 219 -7.70 2.15 -12.18
N PHE A 220 -8.74 1.61 -12.83
CA PHE A 220 -9.98 1.19 -12.14
C PHE A 220 -9.73 -0.05 -11.28
N ASP A 221 -9.00 -1.02 -11.81
CA ASP A 221 -8.66 -2.25 -11.08
C ASP A 221 -7.80 -1.94 -9.85
N TYR A 222 -6.88 -0.97 -9.93
CA TYR A 222 -6.09 -0.51 -8.79
C TYR A 222 -6.97 -0.03 -7.62
N HIS A 223 -7.93 0.86 -7.89
CA HIS A 223 -8.87 1.32 -6.87
C HIS A 223 -9.73 0.20 -6.29
N ASN A 224 -10.24 -0.67 -7.17
CA ASN A 224 -11.05 -1.82 -6.76
C ASN A 224 -10.25 -2.78 -5.87
N ALA A 225 -8.98 -3.03 -6.19
CA ALA A 225 -8.11 -3.92 -5.44
C ALA A 225 -7.78 -3.40 -4.03
N ARG A 226 -7.74 -2.07 -3.84
CA ARG A 226 -7.50 -1.44 -2.54
C ARG A 226 -8.77 -1.26 -1.71
N GLU A 227 -9.94 -1.59 -2.27
CA GLU A 227 -11.25 -1.31 -1.65
C GLU A 227 -11.42 0.18 -1.29
N ILE A 228 -10.70 1.06 -2.00
CA ILE A 228 -10.78 2.51 -1.85
C ILE A 228 -11.81 3.02 -2.85
N HIS A 229 -13.01 3.28 -2.35
CA HIS A 229 -14.06 3.91 -3.14
C HIS A 229 -13.77 5.40 -3.27
N PRO A 230 -13.59 5.92 -4.50
CA PRO A 230 -13.46 7.36 -4.72
C PRO A 230 -14.74 8.08 -4.31
N ASP A 231 -14.65 9.39 -4.12
CA ASP A 231 -15.83 10.22 -3.89
C ASP A 231 -16.83 10.05 -5.06
N PRO A 232 -18.15 10.02 -4.81
CA PRO A 232 -19.14 9.86 -5.88
C PRO A 232 -19.07 10.91 -7.01
N ALA A 233 -18.55 12.11 -6.75
CA ALA A 233 -18.30 13.08 -7.82
C ALA A 233 -17.10 12.67 -8.70
N GLU A 234 -16.01 12.21 -8.10
CA GLU A 234 -14.85 11.70 -8.84
C GLU A 234 -15.20 10.45 -9.65
N GLU A 235 -15.98 9.52 -9.09
CA GLU A 235 -16.44 8.34 -9.81
C GLU A 235 -17.28 8.70 -11.03
N ARG A 236 -18.15 9.71 -10.91
CA ARG A 236 -18.93 10.21 -12.05
C ARG A 236 -18.04 10.76 -13.15
N VAL A 237 -16.98 11.51 -12.81
CA VAL A 237 -15.99 12.01 -13.78
C VAL A 237 -15.28 10.84 -14.46
N ARG A 238 -14.77 9.87 -13.69
CA ARG A 238 -14.06 8.69 -14.22
C ARG A 238 -14.90 7.90 -15.21
N LEU A 239 -16.15 7.60 -14.86
CA LEU A 239 -17.07 6.85 -15.72
C LEU A 239 -17.48 7.64 -16.96
N ALA A 240 -17.67 8.96 -16.83
CA ALA A 240 -17.95 9.83 -17.97
C ALA A 240 -16.77 9.85 -18.96
N THR A 241 -15.54 9.99 -18.46
CA THR A 241 -14.33 9.95 -19.28
C THR A 241 -14.17 8.60 -19.99
N LEU A 242 -14.37 7.48 -19.29
CA LEU A 242 -14.30 6.14 -19.88
C LEU A 242 -15.32 5.94 -21.00
N ARG A 243 -16.57 6.38 -20.81
CA ARG A 243 -17.60 6.32 -21.86
C ARG A 243 -17.19 7.15 -23.08
N ALA A 244 -16.71 8.38 -22.85
CA ALA A 244 -16.23 9.24 -23.94
C ALA A 244 -15.03 8.63 -24.69
N ASP A 245 -14.15 7.91 -23.98
CA ASP A 245 -13.03 7.18 -24.58
C ASP A 245 -13.50 6.04 -25.49
N ILE A 246 -14.49 5.25 -25.04
CA ILE A 246 -15.07 4.17 -25.83
C ILE A 246 -15.72 4.73 -27.11
N GLU A 247 -16.48 5.83 -26.99
CA GLU A 247 -17.10 6.48 -28.15
C GLU A 247 -16.07 6.99 -29.16
N ARG A 248 -15.00 7.66 -28.68
CA ARG A 248 -13.88 8.10 -29.53
C ARG A 248 -13.16 6.93 -30.19
N MET A 249 -13.02 5.80 -29.50
CA MET A 249 -12.39 4.61 -30.08
C MET A 249 -13.28 4.00 -31.16
N GLY A 250 -14.58 3.87 -30.88
CA GLY A 250 -15.56 3.37 -31.85
C GLY A 250 -15.64 4.24 -33.10
N ALA A 251 -15.59 5.57 -32.96
CA ALA A 251 -15.56 6.49 -34.10
C ALA A 251 -14.34 6.24 -35.00
N ARG A 252 -13.13 6.14 -34.42
CA ARG A 252 -11.89 5.90 -35.17
C ARG A 252 -11.86 4.55 -35.87
N ILE A 253 -12.42 3.51 -35.26
CA ILE A 253 -12.54 2.18 -35.90
C ILE A 253 -13.45 2.29 -37.13
N ARG A 254 -14.62 2.93 -37.01
CA ARG A 254 -15.53 3.15 -38.14
C ARG A 254 -14.92 4.00 -39.25
N GLU A 255 -14.17 5.05 -38.91
CA GLU A 255 -13.46 5.87 -39.90
C GLU A 255 -12.39 5.06 -40.64
N ARG A 256 -11.69 4.17 -39.95
CA ARG A 256 -10.70 3.27 -40.56
C ARG A 256 -11.34 2.24 -41.48
N ASP A 257 -12.49 1.68 -41.10
CA ASP A 257 -13.22 0.69 -41.90
C ASP A 257 -13.95 1.32 -43.09
N GLY A 258 -14.42 2.57 -42.92
CA GLY A 258 -15.16 3.32 -43.93
C GLY A 258 -14.29 4.02 -44.97
N ASN A 259 -12.98 4.14 -44.75
CA ASN A 259 -12.04 4.68 -45.72
C ASN A 259 -11.42 3.49 -46.49
N PRO A 260 -11.93 3.14 -47.69
CA PRO A 260 -11.39 2.03 -48.46
C PRO A 260 -9.90 2.29 -48.66
N THR A 261 -9.07 1.38 -48.18
CA THR A 261 -7.62 1.46 -48.40
C THR A 261 -7.44 1.67 -49.91
N PRO A 262 -6.79 2.76 -50.36
CA PRO A 262 -6.54 2.93 -51.78
C PRO A 262 -5.87 1.64 -52.26
N PRO A 263 -6.30 1.08 -53.41
CA PRO A 263 -5.77 -0.18 -53.89
C PRO A 263 -4.25 -0.06 -53.83
N VAL A 264 -3.63 -0.94 -53.03
CA VAL A 264 -2.18 -1.04 -52.96
C VAL A 264 -1.75 -1.20 -54.40
N GLU A 265 -1.20 -0.13 -54.99
CA GLU A 265 -0.55 -0.24 -56.28
C GLU A 265 0.54 -1.27 -56.04
N VAL A 266 0.28 -2.48 -56.53
CA VAL A 266 1.25 -3.53 -56.68
C VAL A 266 2.30 -2.93 -57.60
N SER A 267 3.25 -2.20 -57.01
CA SER A 267 4.47 -1.77 -57.67
C SER A 267 5.11 -3.05 -58.14
N ARG A 268 4.90 -3.34 -59.43
CA ARG A 268 5.50 -4.44 -60.14
C ARG A 268 6.98 -4.39 -59.81
N SER A 269 7.46 -5.40 -59.11
CA SER A 269 8.89 -5.64 -58.92
C SER A 269 9.57 -5.47 -60.29
N PRO A 270 10.63 -4.65 -60.39
CA PRO A 270 11.45 -4.64 -61.59
C PRO A 270 12.05 -6.04 -61.76
N ASP A 271 11.96 -6.56 -62.98
CA ASP A 271 12.51 -7.85 -63.38
C ASP A 271 13.98 -8.02 -62.94
N PRO A 272 14.39 -9.22 -62.49
CA PRO A 272 15.78 -9.54 -62.23
C PRO A 272 16.48 -9.87 -63.55
N ALA A 273 17.07 -8.86 -64.20
CA ALA A 273 17.94 -9.09 -65.34
C ALA A 273 19.30 -8.38 -65.19
N SER A 274 20.32 -9.22 -65.04
CA SER A 274 21.71 -9.02 -65.46
C SER A 274 22.68 -8.26 -64.54
N SER A 275 23.67 -9.04 -64.07
CA SER A 275 24.87 -8.69 -63.31
C SER A 275 25.81 -7.69 -64.02
N PRO A 276 26.89 -7.23 -63.35
CA PRO A 276 28.13 -8.01 -63.47
C PRO A 276 28.92 -8.17 -62.16
N VAL A 277 29.69 -9.27 -62.17
CA VAL A 277 30.76 -9.65 -61.27
C VAL A 277 31.71 -8.48 -61.01
N GLN A 278 31.92 -8.14 -59.74
CA GLN A 278 33.13 -7.44 -59.29
C GLN A 278 33.74 -8.18 -58.10
N SER A 279 34.78 -8.93 -58.42
CA SER A 279 35.74 -9.52 -57.50
C SER A 279 36.54 -8.44 -56.79
N GLY A 280 36.44 -8.38 -55.46
CA GLY A 280 37.23 -7.49 -54.62
C GLY A 280 37.10 -7.86 -53.14
N ARG A 281 37.97 -8.78 -52.69
CA ARG A 281 38.30 -9.01 -51.27
C ARG A 281 38.84 -7.70 -50.67
N PRO A 282 38.48 -7.32 -49.43
CA PRO A 282 39.40 -7.64 -48.33
C PRO A 282 38.76 -7.87 -46.93
N VAL A 283 39.31 -8.89 -46.26
CA VAL A 283 39.61 -8.99 -44.81
C VAL A 283 38.51 -8.67 -43.78
N ASP A 284 37.95 -9.74 -43.20
CA ASP A 284 37.19 -9.73 -41.95
C ASP A 284 38.10 -9.46 -40.73
N PRO A 285 37.68 -8.63 -39.75
CA PRO A 285 38.10 -8.77 -38.36
C PRO A 285 37.24 -9.82 -37.63
N PRO A 286 37.74 -10.47 -36.56
CA PRO A 286 37.00 -11.53 -35.88
C PRO A 286 35.79 -10.96 -35.13
N ASP A 287 34.61 -11.40 -35.58
CA ASP A 287 33.31 -11.14 -34.96
C ASP A 287 33.18 -11.94 -33.66
N ALA A 288 32.80 -11.24 -32.61
CA ALA A 288 32.59 -11.77 -31.28
C ALA A 288 31.22 -12.44 -31.21
N GLY A 289 31.22 -13.69 -30.73
CA GLY A 289 30.07 -14.53 -30.40
C GLY A 289 28.71 -13.84 -30.32
N ASN A 290 27.98 -13.90 -31.43
CA ASN A 290 26.55 -13.61 -31.48
C ASN A 290 25.81 -14.83 -30.91
N GLN A 291 25.67 -14.86 -29.58
CA GLN A 291 24.81 -15.79 -28.86
C GLN A 291 23.34 -15.43 -29.17
N PRO A 292 22.50 -16.36 -29.65
CA PRO A 292 21.08 -16.11 -29.77
C PRO A 292 20.49 -15.90 -28.38
N CYS A 293 19.88 -14.73 -28.16
CA CYS A 293 19.05 -14.44 -27.00
C CYS A 293 17.92 -15.46 -26.95
N GLU A 294 18.04 -16.43 -26.04
CA GLU A 294 16.97 -17.35 -25.71
C GLU A 294 15.76 -16.56 -25.22
N GLU A 295 14.61 -16.88 -25.82
CA GLU A 295 13.29 -16.41 -25.43
C GLU A 295 13.10 -16.60 -23.93
N GLY A 296 12.73 -15.51 -23.26
CA GLY A 296 12.51 -15.47 -21.83
C GLY A 296 11.60 -16.59 -21.36
N ALA A 297 12.14 -17.41 -20.47
CA ALA A 297 11.39 -18.35 -19.66
C ALA A 297 10.16 -17.65 -19.05
N SER A 298 8.99 -18.09 -19.49
CA SER A 298 7.70 -17.69 -18.96
C SER A 298 7.71 -17.89 -17.44
N ARG A 299 7.68 -16.78 -16.67
CA ARG A 299 7.47 -16.82 -15.22
C ARG A 299 6.21 -17.66 -14.93
N PRO A 300 6.20 -18.51 -13.88
CA PRO A 300 5.00 -19.26 -13.52
C PRO A 300 3.88 -18.26 -13.23
N ALA A 301 2.76 -18.42 -13.93
CA ALA A 301 1.56 -17.64 -13.71
C ALA A 301 1.17 -17.74 -12.22
N TYR A 302 1.27 -16.63 -11.48
CA TYR A 302 0.73 -16.55 -10.14
C TYR A 302 -0.76 -16.96 -10.19
N PRO A 303 -1.26 -17.79 -9.26
CA PRO A 303 -2.66 -18.15 -9.22
C PRO A 303 -3.46 -16.85 -9.11
N SER A 304 -4.25 -16.54 -10.14
CA SER A 304 -5.03 -15.31 -10.21
C SER A 304 -5.84 -15.15 -8.94
N ARG A 305 -5.57 -14.08 -8.17
CA ARG A 305 -6.29 -13.80 -6.92
C ARG A 305 -7.77 -13.68 -7.24
N ARG A 306 -8.59 -14.58 -6.68
CA ARG A 306 -10.05 -14.55 -6.87
C ARG A 306 -10.61 -13.18 -6.46
N THR A 307 -11.41 -12.58 -7.33
CA THR A 307 -12.03 -11.28 -7.07
C THR A 307 -13.09 -11.39 -5.97
N ASN A 308 -13.42 -10.27 -5.30
CA ASN A 308 -14.49 -10.26 -4.29
C ASN A 308 -15.86 -10.64 -4.89
N ALA A 309 -16.10 -10.34 -6.17
CA ALA A 309 -17.28 -10.76 -6.90
C ALA A 309 -17.35 -12.29 -7.07
N GLU A 310 -16.23 -12.93 -7.41
CA GLU A 310 -16.13 -14.40 -7.52
C GLU A 310 -16.26 -15.09 -6.16
N LYS A 311 -15.71 -14.50 -5.10
CA LYS A 311 -15.89 -14.99 -3.73
C LYS A 311 -17.35 -14.91 -3.30
N ARG A 312 -18.01 -13.76 -3.55
CA ARG A 312 -19.44 -13.57 -3.28
C ARG A 312 -20.31 -14.56 -4.06
N ARG A 313 -20.01 -14.78 -5.34
CA ARG A 313 -20.72 -15.77 -6.18
C ARG A 313 -20.60 -17.18 -5.60
N ALA A 314 -19.41 -17.59 -5.19
CA ALA A 314 -19.22 -18.90 -4.56
C ALA A 314 -19.95 -19.06 -3.22
N VAL A 315 -20.04 -18.01 -2.41
CA VAL A 315 -20.86 -18.03 -1.18
C VAL A 315 -22.34 -18.25 -1.54
N LEU A 316 -22.85 -17.55 -2.56
CA LEU A 316 -24.24 -17.69 -3.00
C LEU A 316 -24.53 -19.09 -3.55
N ASP A 317 -23.61 -19.65 -4.33
CA ASP A 317 -23.77 -21.01 -4.88
C ASP A 317 -23.82 -22.05 -3.76
N LEU A 318 -22.93 -21.95 -2.75
CA LEU A 318 -22.94 -22.83 -1.58
C LEU A 318 -24.19 -22.68 -0.72
N LEU A 319 -24.70 -21.46 -0.55
CA LEU A 319 -25.95 -21.21 0.19
C LEU A 319 -27.17 -21.79 -0.53
N ARG A 320 -27.22 -21.73 -1.86
CA ARG A 320 -28.29 -22.34 -2.66
C ARG A 320 -28.26 -23.86 -2.58
N SER A 321 -27.09 -24.47 -2.76
CA SER A 321 -26.94 -25.93 -2.63
C SER A 321 -27.34 -26.46 -1.24
N ASN A 322 -27.15 -25.66 -0.19
CA ASN A 322 -27.61 -26.02 1.17
C ASN A 322 -29.13 -25.88 1.37
N ALA A 323 -29.80 -25.01 0.60
CA ALA A 323 -31.24 -24.86 0.67
C ALA A 323 -31.97 -26.08 0.07
N ASP A 324 -31.35 -26.74 -0.90
CA ASP A 324 -31.91 -27.90 -1.60
C ASP A 324 -31.81 -29.23 -0.79
N ASP A 325 -30.91 -29.31 0.20
CA ASP A 325 -30.75 -30.48 1.10
C ASP A 325 -30.58 -30.05 2.57
N PRO A 326 -31.68 -29.79 3.30
CA PRO A 326 -31.63 -29.34 4.69
C PRO A 326 -31.08 -30.38 5.66
N GLY A 327 -30.97 -31.66 5.26
CA GLY A 327 -30.36 -32.72 6.05
C GLY A 327 -28.83 -32.61 6.16
N ASN A 328 -28.21 -31.81 5.28
CA ASN A 328 -26.77 -31.59 5.21
C ASN A 328 -26.41 -30.10 5.26
N ALA A 329 -27.08 -29.35 6.14
CA ALA A 329 -26.87 -27.91 6.25
C ALA A 329 -25.43 -27.56 6.68
N VAL A 330 -24.66 -27.00 5.74
CA VAL A 330 -23.28 -26.58 6.00
C VAL A 330 -23.26 -25.27 6.81
N SER A 331 -22.47 -25.24 7.89
CA SER A 331 -22.33 -24.05 8.75
C SER A 331 -21.68 -22.87 8.03
N ASP A 332 -21.96 -21.63 8.46
CA ASP A 332 -21.34 -20.42 7.90
C ASP A 332 -19.81 -20.45 7.93
N ARG A 333 -19.21 -21.08 8.96
CA ARG A 333 -17.76 -21.26 9.06
C ARG A 333 -17.20 -22.16 7.96
N GLU A 334 -17.93 -23.21 7.60
CA GLU A 334 -17.51 -24.13 6.55
C GLU A 334 -17.73 -23.53 5.16
N ILE A 335 -18.82 -22.77 4.95
CA ILE A 335 -19.02 -21.98 3.72
C ILE A 335 -17.90 -20.95 3.56
N ALA A 336 -17.56 -20.24 4.64
CA ALA A 336 -16.48 -19.25 4.65
C ALA A 336 -15.13 -19.86 4.28
N ARG A 337 -14.81 -21.04 4.84
CA ARG A 337 -13.59 -21.80 4.51
C ARG A 337 -13.54 -22.20 3.03
N ARG A 338 -14.65 -22.68 2.46
CA ARG A 338 -14.72 -23.10 1.04
C ARG A 338 -14.66 -21.91 0.07
N ALA A 339 -15.25 -20.78 0.43
CA ALA A 339 -15.30 -19.60 -0.43
C ALA A 339 -14.08 -18.66 -0.25
N GLY A 340 -13.26 -18.86 0.78
CA GLY A 340 -12.12 -17.99 1.08
C GLY A 340 -12.52 -16.60 1.57
N VAL A 341 -13.56 -16.53 2.43
CA VAL A 341 -14.09 -15.30 3.04
C VAL A 341 -14.23 -15.45 4.55
N SER A 342 -14.55 -14.37 5.26
CA SER A 342 -14.84 -14.45 6.70
C SER A 342 -16.26 -15.02 6.97
N PRO A 343 -16.50 -15.72 8.10
CA PRO A 343 -17.84 -16.17 8.49
C PRO A 343 -18.85 -15.02 8.62
N GLN A 344 -18.40 -13.83 9.02
CA GLN A 344 -19.23 -12.64 9.12
C GLN A 344 -19.72 -12.18 7.74
N THR A 345 -18.87 -12.27 6.71
CA THR A 345 -19.24 -11.98 5.31
C THR A 345 -20.36 -12.92 4.84
N VAL A 346 -20.27 -14.22 5.16
CA VAL A 346 -21.32 -15.20 4.83
C VAL A 346 -22.63 -14.84 5.54
N GLY A 347 -22.59 -14.53 6.83
CA GLY A 347 -23.78 -14.14 7.59
C GLY A 347 -24.43 -12.84 7.08
N ASN A 348 -23.64 -11.87 6.63
CA ASN A 348 -24.15 -10.66 5.98
C ASN A 348 -24.84 -10.96 4.65
N ILE A 349 -24.22 -11.80 3.80
CA ILE A 349 -24.81 -12.20 2.51
C ILE A 349 -26.10 -12.99 2.73
N ARG A 350 -26.12 -13.92 3.69
CA ARG A 350 -27.28 -14.75 4.03
C ARG A 350 -28.48 -13.90 4.49
N ARG A 351 -28.25 -12.85 5.28
CA ARG A 351 -29.31 -11.91 5.71
C ARG A 351 -29.81 -10.97 4.61
N ALA A 352 -29.00 -10.77 3.56
CA ALA A 352 -29.35 -9.92 2.43
C ALA A 352 -30.06 -10.69 1.31
N LEU A 353 -30.21 -12.02 1.44
CA LEU A 353 -31.04 -12.82 0.54
C LEU A 353 -32.52 -12.66 0.94
N PRO A 354 -33.41 -12.34 -0.01
CA PRO A 354 -34.84 -12.16 0.25
C PRO A 354 -35.56 -13.46 0.58
#